data_AF-A0AAV1ZXF3-F1
#
_entry.id   AF-A0AAV1ZXF3-F1
#
_cell.length_a   1.000
_cell.length_b   1.000
_cell.length_c   1.000
_cell.angle_alpha   90.00
_cell.angle_beta   90.00
_cell.angle_gamma   90.00
#
_symmetry.space_group_name_H-M   'P 1'
#
loop_
_entity.id
_entity.type
_entity.pdbx_description
1 polymer ?
#
loop_
_entity_poly.entity_id
_entity_poly.type
_entity_poly.pdbx_seq_one_letter_code
_entity_poly.pdbx_strand_id
1 'polypeptide(L)'
;MLNPGTYSYDMKSIKNIKFLRRLVAACEIPILMKTLEYLGPILLKLGKVPVRTDNFLDPLLSATTMVHSNIPEAKAKFLHLSQKNFPMLYAFSKDDKLIGSKCCYELAHLLGVSNAEIYAYDENGIMINEGKNSSVLKVMSFEKGSHYVFWKHSDIIHEAIENFLRRNMIIV
;
A
#
# COMPACT_ATOMS: atom_id res chain seq x y z
N MET A 1 22.16 12.81 -1.31
CA MET A 1 20.98 13.18 -2.13
C MET A 1 20.41 11.91 -2.75
N LEU A 2 19.18 11.54 -2.41
CA LEU A 2 18.49 10.40 -3.02
C LEU A 2 18.20 10.75 -4.48
N ASN A 3 18.73 9.97 -5.42
CA ASN A 3 18.56 10.18 -6.85
C ASN A 3 17.08 9.92 -7.23
N PRO A 4 16.33 10.89 -7.76
CA PRO A 4 14.92 10.70 -8.13
C PRO A 4 14.71 9.64 -9.22
N GLY A 5 15.76 9.29 -9.97
CA GLY A 5 15.73 8.30 -11.06
C GLY A 5 15.91 6.84 -10.64
N THR A 6 16.17 6.52 -9.37
CA THR A 6 16.51 5.15 -8.94
C THR A 6 15.34 4.34 -8.35
N TYR A 7 14.14 4.91 -8.25
CA TYR A 7 12.98 4.19 -7.73
C TYR A 7 12.15 3.61 -8.86
N SER A 8 12.07 2.28 -8.87
CA SER A 8 11.65 1.52 -10.04
C SER A 8 10.14 1.63 -10.24
N TYR A 9 9.73 1.84 -11.50
CA TYR A 9 8.37 1.56 -11.99
C TYR A 9 8.03 0.05 -11.97
N ASP A 10 8.69 -0.76 -11.12
CA ASP A 10 8.56 -2.22 -11.04
C ASP A 10 7.32 -2.70 -10.27
N MET A 11 6.40 -1.82 -9.93
CA MET A 11 5.09 -2.29 -9.47
C MET A 11 4.51 -3.17 -10.58
N LYS A 12 4.27 -4.46 -10.28
CA LYS A 12 3.65 -5.39 -11.24
C LYS A 12 2.36 -4.81 -11.84
N SER A 13 1.65 -4.02 -11.05
CA SER A 13 0.43 -3.32 -11.41
C SER A 13 0.66 -2.17 -12.42
N ILE A 14 1.81 -1.48 -12.38
CA ILE A 14 2.20 -0.42 -13.34
C ILE A 14 2.62 -0.99 -14.70
N LYS A 15 3.13 -2.23 -14.77
CA LYS A 15 3.49 -2.88 -16.05
C LYS A 15 2.33 -2.92 -17.03
N ASN A 16 1.10 -2.97 -16.53
CA ASN A 16 -0.12 -2.99 -17.32
C ASN A 16 -0.82 -1.62 -17.40
N ILE A 17 -0.17 -0.51 -17.04
CA ILE A 17 -0.85 0.80 -16.94
C ILE A 17 -1.46 1.28 -18.25
N LYS A 18 -0.87 0.92 -19.40
CA LYS A 18 -1.46 1.21 -20.73
C LYS A 18 -2.77 0.45 -20.95
N PHE A 19 -2.84 -0.81 -20.53
CA PHE A 19 -4.06 -1.60 -20.58
C PHE A 19 -5.10 -1.06 -19.59
N LEU A 20 -4.69 -0.76 -18.35
CA LEU A 20 -5.57 -0.15 -17.35
C LEU A 20 -6.14 1.18 -17.82
N ARG A 21 -5.34 2.05 -18.46
CA ARG A 21 -5.82 3.30 -19.07
C ARG A 21 -6.93 3.08 -20.09
N ARG A 22 -6.76 2.08 -20.97
CA ARG A 22 -7.79 1.73 -21.97
C ARG A 22 -9.04 1.16 -21.32
N LEU A 23 -8.89 0.34 -20.29
CA LEU A 23 -10.01 -0.23 -19.55
C LEU A 23 -10.80 0.86 -18.80
N VAL A 24 -10.10 1.78 -18.13
CA VAL A 24 -10.71 2.93 -17.46
C VAL A 24 -11.46 3.81 -18.47
N ALA A 25 -10.82 4.17 -19.59
CA ALA A 25 -11.48 4.95 -20.66
C ALA A 25 -12.70 4.23 -21.26
N ALA A 26 -12.65 2.90 -21.43
CA ALA A 26 -13.79 2.12 -21.90
C ALA A 26 -14.97 2.15 -20.90
N CYS A 27 -14.69 2.21 -19.59
CA CYS A 27 -15.71 2.29 -18.55
C CYS A 27 -16.39 3.66 -18.48
N GLU A 28 -15.85 4.70 -19.14
CA GLU A 28 -16.52 6.00 -19.29
C GLU A 28 -17.69 5.93 -20.29
N ILE A 29 -17.75 4.89 -21.13
CA ILE A 29 -18.83 4.66 -22.09
C ILE A 29 -19.92 3.79 -21.43
N PRO A 30 -21.17 4.27 -21.25
CA PRO A 30 -22.19 3.58 -20.45
C PRO A 30 -22.51 2.14 -20.88
N ILE A 31 -22.51 1.87 -22.19
CA ILE A 31 -22.80 0.53 -22.73
C ILE A 31 -21.65 -0.45 -22.41
N LEU A 32 -20.41 0.01 -22.57
CA LEU A 32 -19.23 -0.80 -22.25
C LEU A 32 -19.11 -1.03 -20.75
N MET A 33 -19.45 -0.02 -19.94
CA MET A 33 -19.50 -0.14 -18.48
C MET A 33 -20.45 -1.25 -18.03
N LYS A 34 -21.71 -1.25 -18.49
CA LYS A 34 -22.67 -2.33 -18.17
C LYS A 34 -22.18 -3.71 -18.61
N THR A 35 -21.53 -3.77 -19.77
CA THR A 35 -20.96 -5.03 -20.29
C THR A 35 -19.84 -5.54 -19.38
N LEU A 36 -18.97 -4.64 -18.91
CA LEU A 36 -17.84 -4.96 -18.03
C LEU A 36 -18.28 -5.25 -16.59
N GLU A 37 -19.34 -4.62 -16.08
CA GLU A 37 -19.94 -4.97 -14.79
C GLU A 37 -20.44 -6.43 -14.78
N TYR A 38 -21.02 -6.88 -15.89
CA TYR A 38 -21.52 -8.25 -16.03
C TYR A 38 -20.38 -9.27 -16.25
N LEU A 39 -19.44 -8.99 -17.16
CA LEU A 39 -18.39 -9.94 -17.53
C LEU A 39 -17.15 -9.88 -16.61
N GLY A 40 -16.89 -8.71 -16.02
CA GLY A 40 -15.72 -8.43 -15.20
C GLY A 40 -15.52 -9.40 -14.04
N PRO A 41 -16.53 -9.68 -13.21
CA PRO A 41 -16.45 -10.68 -12.13
C PRO A 41 -15.98 -12.05 -12.62
N ILE A 42 -16.48 -12.49 -13.78
CA ILE A 42 -16.16 -13.79 -14.40
C ILE A 42 -14.70 -13.79 -14.84
N LEU A 43 -14.26 -12.75 -15.55
CA LEU A 43 -12.90 -12.60 -16.05
C LEU A 43 -11.87 -12.53 -14.90
N LEU A 44 -12.19 -11.79 -13.84
CA LEU A 44 -11.32 -11.66 -12.66
C LEU A 44 -11.18 -12.98 -11.91
N LYS A 45 -12.27 -13.76 -11.78
CA LYS A 45 -12.23 -15.11 -11.17
C LYS A 45 -11.39 -16.08 -12.01
N LEU A 46 -11.60 -16.13 -13.33
CA LEU A 46 -10.83 -16.97 -14.23
C LEU A 46 -9.34 -16.60 -14.23
N GLY A 47 -9.03 -15.30 -14.20
CA GLY A 47 -7.67 -14.78 -14.13
C GLY A 47 -7.00 -14.89 -12.76
N LYS A 48 -7.71 -15.39 -11.73
CA LYS A 48 -7.22 -15.49 -10.35
C LYS A 48 -6.62 -14.17 -9.84
N VAL A 49 -7.23 -13.04 -10.21
CA VAL A 49 -6.77 -11.71 -9.82
C VAL A 49 -6.99 -11.55 -8.31
N PRO A 50 -5.99 -11.09 -7.53
CA PRO A 50 -6.06 -11.05 -6.07
C PRO A 50 -6.85 -9.84 -5.55
N VAL A 51 -8.06 -9.64 -6.07
CA VAL A 51 -9.01 -8.59 -5.68
C VAL A 51 -10.36 -9.21 -5.39
N ARG A 52 -11.22 -8.49 -4.67
CA ARG A 52 -12.63 -8.86 -4.54
C ARG A 52 -13.25 -8.93 -5.94
N THR A 53 -13.87 -10.08 -6.25
CA THR A 53 -14.40 -10.39 -7.59
C THR A 53 -15.92 -10.36 -7.63
N ASP A 54 -16.56 -10.18 -6.48
CA ASP A 54 -18.01 -10.03 -6.30
C ASP A 54 -18.52 -8.68 -6.80
N ASN A 55 -17.66 -7.65 -6.82
CA ASN A 55 -17.98 -6.32 -7.31
C ASN A 55 -16.90 -5.83 -8.29
N PHE A 56 -17.26 -5.63 -9.56
CA PHE A 56 -16.33 -5.10 -10.56
C PHE A 56 -15.95 -3.62 -10.34
N LEU A 57 -16.77 -2.87 -9.58
CA LEU A 57 -16.48 -1.48 -9.28
C LEU A 57 -15.25 -1.31 -8.40
N ASP A 58 -14.95 -2.23 -7.48
CA ASP A 58 -13.80 -2.07 -6.58
C ASP A 58 -12.45 -2.22 -7.32
N PRO A 59 -12.26 -3.24 -8.19
CA PRO A 59 -11.10 -3.32 -9.07
C PRO A 59 -11.02 -2.17 -10.08
N LEU A 60 -12.16 -1.70 -10.60
CA LEU A 60 -12.19 -0.56 -11.52
C LEU A 60 -11.74 0.72 -10.81
N LEU A 61 -12.25 0.98 -9.60
CA LEU A 61 -11.85 2.13 -8.78
C LEU A 61 -10.34 2.09 -8.52
N SER A 62 -9.82 0.92 -8.15
CA SER A 62 -8.37 0.71 -7.96
C SER A 62 -7.59 1.02 -9.24
N ALA A 63 -8.06 0.55 -10.40
CA ALA A 63 -7.44 0.82 -11.70
C ALA A 63 -7.48 2.32 -12.05
N THR A 64 -8.62 3.00 -11.83
CA THR A 64 -8.77 4.44 -12.02
C THR A 64 -7.82 5.21 -11.13
N THR A 65 -7.76 4.89 -9.83
CA THR A 65 -6.80 5.51 -8.90
C THR A 65 -5.38 5.33 -9.40
N MET A 66 -4.99 4.13 -9.84
CA MET A 66 -3.65 3.91 -10.39
C MET A 66 -3.37 4.73 -11.65
N VAL A 67 -4.34 4.83 -12.58
CA VAL A 67 -4.20 5.57 -13.84
C VAL A 67 -3.99 7.06 -13.60
N HIS A 68 -4.72 7.63 -12.64
CA HIS A 68 -4.70 9.06 -12.34
C HIS A 68 -3.74 9.44 -11.20
N SER A 69 -3.17 8.46 -10.49
CA SER A 69 -2.21 8.73 -9.44
C SER A 69 -0.89 9.27 -10.01
N ASN A 70 -0.57 10.50 -9.63
CA ASN A 70 0.68 11.16 -9.96
C ASN A 70 1.77 10.71 -8.96
N ILE A 71 2.46 9.61 -9.27
CA ILE A 71 3.48 9.01 -8.41
C ILE A 71 4.57 10.02 -7.99
N PRO A 72 5.13 10.87 -8.88
CA PRO A 72 6.05 11.93 -8.48
C PRO A 72 5.47 12.88 -7.42
N GLU A 73 4.22 13.30 -7.57
CA GLU A 73 3.57 14.21 -6.63
C GLU A 73 3.31 13.52 -5.27
N ALA A 74 2.85 12.26 -5.29
CA ALA A 74 2.68 11.48 -4.06
C ALA A 74 4.00 11.34 -3.29
N LYS A 75 5.12 11.08 -4.00
CA LYS A 75 6.45 11.03 -3.39
C LYS A 75 6.84 12.36 -2.75
N ALA A 76 6.61 13.48 -3.44
CA ALA A 76 6.89 14.81 -2.89
C ALA A 76 6.10 15.07 -1.60
N LYS A 77 4.84 14.63 -1.54
CA LYS A 77 4.00 14.73 -0.33
C LYS A 77 4.55 13.90 0.82
N PHE A 78 4.93 12.64 0.59
CA PHE A 78 5.54 11.80 1.65
C PHE A 78 6.87 12.36 2.15
N LEU A 79 7.72 12.85 1.24
CA LEU A 79 8.98 13.48 1.62
C LEU A 79 8.74 14.75 2.45
N HIS A 80 7.75 15.56 2.07
CA HIS A 80 7.37 16.75 2.84
C HIS A 80 6.92 16.39 4.26
N LEU A 81 6.08 15.36 4.42
CA LEU A 81 5.63 14.88 5.74
C LEU A 81 6.81 14.39 6.60
N SER A 82 7.71 13.61 6.01
CA SER A 82 8.93 13.13 6.68
C SER A 82 9.82 14.30 7.15
N GLN A 83 10.05 15.30 6.28
CA GLN A 83 10.84 16.50 6.61
C GLN A 83 10.21 17.38 7.70
N LYS A 84 8.89 17.32 7.87
CA LYS A 84 8.16 18.06 8.91
C LYS A 84 8.10 17.33 10.24
N ASN A 85 8.73 16.16 10.36
CA ASN A 85 8.58 15.27 11.51
C ASN A 85 7.10 15.00 11.82
N PHE A 86 6.27 14.84 10.78
CA PHE A 86 4.86 14.53 10.97
C PHE A 86 4.73 13.11 11.54
N PRO A 87 3.97 12.89 12.63
CA PRO A 87 3.77 11.57 13.19
C PRO A 87 3.11 10.61 12.19
N MET A 88 3.81 9.53 11.82
CA MET A 88 3.33 8.52 10.87
C MET A 88 3.48 7.11 11.41
N LEU A 89 2.43 6.31 11.26
CA LEU A 89 2.46 4.87 11.43
C LEU A 89 2.23 4.24 10.06
N TYR A 90 3.16 3.38 9.63
CA TYR A 90 3.08 2.69 8.36
C TYR A 90 3.22 1.18 8.57
N ALA A 91 2.20 0.41 8.20
CA ALA A 91 2.21 -1.04 8.28
C ALA A 91 1.95 -1.66 6.91
N PHE A 92 2.68 -2.71 6.57
CA PHE A 92 2.50 -3.45 5.33
C PHE A 92 2.80 -4.93 5.48
N SER A 93 2.35 -5.73 4.52
CA SER A 93 2.71 -7.14 4.44
C SER A 93 3.53 -7.50 3.22
N LYS A 94 4.46 -8.44 3.39
CA LYS A 94 5.35 -8.92 2.34
C LYS A 94 4.63 -9.79 1.31
N ASP A 95 3.56 -10.48 1.70
CA ASP A 95 2.73 -11.29 0.81
C ASP A 95 1.59 -10.51 0.13
N ASP A 96 1.56 -9.16 0.26
CA ASP A 96 0.64 -8.32 -0.50
C ASP A 96 0.94 -8.41 -2.01
N LYS A 97 0.02 -9.04 -2.75
CA LYS A 97 0.14 -9.26 -4.20
C LYS A 97 -0.24 -8.03 -5.04
N LEU A 98 -0.88 -7.01 -4.44
CA LEU A 98 -1.31 -5.80 -5.13
C LEU A 98 -0.18 -4.76 -5.17
N ILE A 99 0.43 -4.49 -4.02
CA ILE A 99 1.50 -3.48 -3.91
C ILE A 99 2.88 -4.13 -4.07
N GLY A 100 3.10 -5.28 -3.45
CA GLY A 100 4.38 -5.98 -3.43
C GLY A 100 5.37 -5.40 -2.42
N SER A 101 6.12 -6.29 -1.78
CA SER A 101 7.07 -5.96 -0.70
C SER A 101 8.12 -4.90 -1.09
N LYS A 102 8.69 -4.99 -2.30
CA LYS A 102 9.70 -4.04 -2.80
C LYS A 102 9.21 -2.60 -2.72
N CYS A 103 7.99 -2.32 -3.18
CA CYS A 103 7.43 -0.98 -3.19
C CYS A 103 7.11 -0.47 -1.78
N CYS A 104 6.69 -1.36 -0.88
CA CYS A 104 6.50 -1.01 0.52
C CYS A 104 7.81 -0.59 1.20
N TYR A 105 8.89 -1.33 0.97
CA TYR A 105 10.22 -0.96 1.48
C TYR A 105 10.74 0.33 0.87
N GLU A 106 10.51 0.57 -0.42
CA GLU A 106 10.85 1.85 -1.06
C GLU A 106 10.14 3.04 -0.39
N LEU A 107 8.86 2.89 -0.03
CA LEU A 107 8.14 3.92 0.73
C LEU A 107 8.71 4.08 2.15
N ALA A 108 9.01 2.99 2.85
CA ALA A 108 9.63 3.06 4.17
C ALA A 108 10.96 3.83 4.15
N HIS A 109 11.80 3.59 3.14
CA HIS A 109 13.04 4.33 2.91
C HIS A 109 12.79 5.80 2.59
N LEU A 110 11.78 6.11 1.79
CA LEU A 110 11.38 7.49 1.49
C LEU A 110 10.96 8.26 2.76
N LEU A 111 10.33 7.57 3.72
CA LEU A 111 9.96 8.14 5.00
C LEU A 111 11.16 8.29 5.96
N GLY A 112 12.33 7.76 5.61
CA GLY A 112 13.59 7.92 6.35
C GLY A 112 13.98 6.73 7.23
N VAL A 113 13.43 5.54 6.99
CA VAL A 113 13.69 4.32 7.79
C VAL A 113 14.49 3.30 7.00
N SER A 114 15.58 2.79 7.56
CA SER A 114 16.33 1.66 7.00
C SER A 114 15.70 0.31 7.37
N ASN A 115 16.02 -0.76 6.65
CA ASN A 115 15.40 -2.08 6.88
C ASN A 115 15.65 -2.63 8.29
N ALA A 116 16.81 -2.32 8.89
CA ALA A 116 17.14 -2.72 10.25
C ALA A 116 16.28 -2.03 11.31
N GLU A 117 15.75 -0.83 10.99
CA GLU A 117 14.93 -0.01 11.88
C GLU A 117 13.43 -0.35 11.78
N ILE A 118 13.02 -1.28 10.91
CA ILE A 118 11.63 -1.69 10.71
C ILE A 118 11.26 -2.79 11.71
N TYR A 119 10.15 -2.62 12.43
CA TYR A 119 9.55 -3.69 13.24
C TYR A 119 9.13 -4.82 12.31
N ALA A 120 9.65 -6.03 12.52
CA ALA A 120 9.34 -7.17 11.66
C ALA A 120 8.61 -8.26 12.45
N TYR A 121 7.53 -8.76 11.86
CA TYR A 121 6.70 -9.82 12.41
C TYR A 121 6.69 -11.01 11.44
N ASP A 122 6.82 -12.21 11.99
CA ASP A 122 6.79 -13.45 11.23
C ASP A 122 5.37 -13.79 10.73
N GLU A 123 5.19 -15.00 10.20
CA GLU A 123 3.91 -15.45 9.67
C GLU A 123 2.81 -15.64 10.72
N ASN A 124 3.19 -15.77 11.99
CA ASN A 124 2.32 -15.95 13.14
C ASN A 124 2.08 -14.65 13.91
N GLY A 125 2.64 -13.53 13.44
CA GLY A 125 2.56 -12.25 14.14
C GLY A 125 3.55 -12.13 15.30
N ILE A 126 4.55 -13.00 15.40
CA ILE A 126 5.59 -12.90 16.43
C ILE A 126 6.64 -11.90 15.97
N MET A 127 7.00 -10.96 16.84
CA MET A 127 8.03 -9.96 16.55
C MET A 127 9.41 -10.61 16.49
N ILE A 128 10.04 -10.51 15.33
CA ILE A 128 11.40 -11.05 15.06
C ILE A 128 12.44 -9.94 14.91
N ASN A 129 12.01 -8.68 14.78
CA ASN A 129 12.86 -7.50 14.86
C ASN A 129 12.12 -6.38 15.60
N GLU A 130 12.74 -5.84 16.65
CA GLU A 130 12.18 -4.73 17.45
C GLU A 130 12.34 -3.36 16.74
N GLY A 131 13.07 -3.30 15.62
CA GLY A 131 13.21 -2.07 14.84
C GLY A 131 13.71 -0.89 15.67
N LYS A 132 13.36 0.34 15.25
CA LYS A 132 13.72 1.57 15.96
C LYS A 132 12.53 2.18 16.67
N ASN A 133 12.70 2.40 17.97
CA ASN A 133 11.75 3.10 18.80
C ASN A 133 11.83 4.62 18.54
N SER A 134 11.08 5.11 17.55
CA SER A 134 10.93 6.54 17.24
C SER A 134 9.54 7.04 17.64
N SER A 135 9.45 8.25 18.20
CA SER A 135 8.16 8.89 18.52
C SER A 135 7.42 9.33 17.25
N VAL A 136 8.16 9.70 16.20
CA VAL A 136 7.60 10.33 15.00
C VAL A 136 7.23 9.33 13.91
N LEU A 137 7.93 8.20 13.82
CA LEU A 137 7.72 7.25 12.73
C LEU A 137 7.83 5.82 13.21
N LYS A 138 6.74 5.06 13.07
CA LYS A 138 6.73 3.61 13.30
C LYS A 138 6.44 2.90 11.99
N VAL A 139 7.37 2.04 11.56
CA VAL A 139 7.19 1.20 10.38
C VAL A 139 7.15 -0.26 10.79
N MET A 140 6.14 -0.99 10.32
CA MET A 140 5.88 -2.39 10.66
C MET A 140 5.77 -3.23 9.38
N SER A 141 6.49 -4.34 9.32
CA SER A 141 6.43 -5.30 8.23
C SER A 141 6.00 -6.66 8.75
N PHE A 142 5.05 -7.29 8.05
CA PHE A 142 4.50 -8.59 8.40
C PHE A 142 4.79 -9.60 7.29
N GLU A 143 5.27 -10.80 7.60
CA GLU A 143 5.48 -11.85 6.60
C GLU A 143 4.18 -12.25 5.91
N LYS A 144 3.07 -12.39 6.67
CA LYS A 144 1.76 -12.73 6.11
C LYS A 144 0.63 -11.85 6.65
N GLY A 145 0.05 -11.03 5.81
CA GLY A 145 -1.01 -10.05 6.11
C GLY A 145 -1.97 -9.84 4.94
N SER A 146 -1.55 -10.26 3.73
CA SER A 146 -2.16 -9.88 2.46
C SER A 146 -2.33 -8.35 2.38
N HIS A 147 -3.28 -7.88 1.57
CA HIS A 147 -3.53 -6.45 1.44
C HIS A 147 -4.15 -5.80 2.69
N TYR A 148 -4.87 -6.59 3.49
CA TYR A 148 -5.61 -6.11 4.67
C TYR A 148 -4.89 -6.51 5.96
N VAL A 149 -3.65 -6.04 6.13
CA VAL A 149 -2.82 -6.36 7.29
C VAL A 149 -3.50 -6.01 8.63
N PHE A 150 -4.28 -4.93 8.65
CA PHE A 150 -5.05 -4.48 9.82
C PHE A 150 -6.19 -5.43 10.23
N TRP A 151 -6.73 -6.24 9.30
CA TRP A 151 -7.70 -7.26 9.66
C TRP A 151 -7.04 -8.53 10.19
N LYS A 152 -5.93 -8.94 9.56
CA LYS A 152 -5.27 -10.19 9.95
C LYS A 152 -4.53 -10.09 11.28
N HIS A 153 -3.87 -8.96 11.54
CA HIS A 153 -3.07 -8.70 12.75
C HIS A 153 -3.68 -7.55 13.56
N SER A 154 -4.99 -7.58 13.73
CA SER A 154 -5.76 -6.47 14.29
C SER A 154 -5.34 -6.08 15.71
N ASP A 155 -5.06 -7.07 16.56
CA ASP A 155 -4.52 -6.94 17.90
C ASP A 155 -3.19 -6.16 17.91
N ILE A 156 -2.22 -6.61 17.11
CA ILE A 156 -0.88 -6.00 17.01
C ILE A 156 -0.99 -4.57 16.46
N ILE A 157 -1.83 -4.37 15.44
CA ILE A 157 -2.01 -3.06 14.79
C ILE A 157 -2.73 -2.08 15.72
N HIS A 158 -3.77 -2.52 16.43
CA HIS A 158 -4.50 -1.68 17.39
C HIS A 158 -3.60 -1.25 18.54
N GLU A 159 -2.84 -2.17 19.11
CA GLU A 159 -1.87 -1.84 20.16
C GLU A 159 -0.83 -0.84 19.64
N ALA A 160 -0.32 -1.04 18.41
CA ALA A 160 0.62 -0.12 17.80
C ALA A 160 0.02 1.28 17.59
N ILE A 161 -1.23 1.38 17.14
CA ILE A 161 -1.95 2.65 16.98
C ILE A 161 -2.13 3.33 18.33
N GLU A 162 -2.62 2.62 19.34
CA GLU A 162 -2.86 3.19 20.67
C GLU A 162 -1.56 3.74 21.28
N ASN A 163 -0.50 2.93 21.26
CA ASN A 163 0.82 3.35 21.76
C ASN A 163 1.38 4.54 20.97
N PHE A 164 1.19 4.54 19.65
CA PHE A 164 1.66 5.63 18.79
C PHE A 164 0.90 6.94 19.06
N LEU A 165 -0.42 6.86 19.22
CA LEU A 165 -1.27 8.01 19.58
C LEU A 165 -0.92 8.52 20.97
N ARG A 166 -0.83 7.67 22.00
CA ARG A 166 -0.47 8.09 23.37
C ARG A 166 0.85 8.86 23.44
N ARG A 167 1.85 8.45 22.65
CA ARG A 167 3.16 9.11 22.60
C ARG A 167 3.13 10.46 21.89
N ASN A 168 2.21 10.66 20.95
CA ASN A 168 2.13 11.86 20.12
C ASN A 168 0.97 12.81 20.49
N MET A 169 0.01 12.35 21.31
CA MET A 169 -1.17 13.12 21.74
C MET A 169 -1.05 13.71 23.17
N ILE A 170 0.14 13.71 23.79
CA ILE A 170 0.39 14.45 25.03
C ILE A 170 1.29 15.65 24.71
N ILE A 171 0.77 16.63 23.96
CA ILE A 171 1.06 18.07 24.09
C ILE A 171 -0.13 18.82 23.47
N VAL A 172 -1.21 19.03 24.22
CA VAL A 172 -2.03 20.26 24.20
C VAL A 172 -2.44 20.55 25.63
#